data_AF-A0A847ARK9-F1
#
_entry.id   AF-A0A847ARK9-F1
#
_cell.length_a   1.000
_cell.length_b   1.000
_cell.length_c   1.000
_cell.angle_alpha   90.00
_cell.angle_beta   90.00
_cell.angle_gamma   90.00
#
_symmetry.space_group_name_H-M   'P 1'
#
loop_
_entity.id
_entity.type
_entity.pdbx_description
1 polymer ?
#
loop_
_entity_poly.entity_id
_entity_poly.type
_entity_poly.pdbx_seq_one_letter_code
_entity_poly.pdbx_strand_id
1 'polypeptide(L)'
;TNGNGEASGEVIVEEGTDVPMPEPMPEEPNVPGDKENVFEKGEEPLTITSLNNLVKEADQANRIMTVLLGGIAAVSLLVGGIGIMNIMLVAVTERTSEIGVRRALGAKKEDLLIQFLLEAVYVSIIGCVVGILLGAWAVSLVSKYGLTAIVSLDSIRIAVFVALTSGLLFGVYPAINASSLPPVEALKRQ
;
A
#
# COMPACT_ATOMS: atom_id res chain seq x y z
N THR A 1 53.29 -100.13 21.51
CA THR A 1 52.58 -100.42 22.76
C THR A 1 52.84 -99.27 23.72
N ASN A 2 51.79 -98.85 24.42
CA ASN A 2 51.76 -97.93 25.56
C ASN A 2 51.84 -96.41 25.28
N GLY A 3 50.85 -95.70 25.83
CA GLY A 3 50.83 -94.24 25.98
C GLY A 3 51.57 -93.79 27.23
N ASN A 4 51.80 -92.47 27.32
CA ASN A 4 52.16 -91.66 28.50
C ASN A 4 52.33 -90.20 27.99
N GLY A 5 52.01 -89.14 28.72
CA GLY A 5 51.63 -89.05 30.12
C GLY A 5 51.23 -87.61 30.47
N GLU A 6 50.59 -87.50 31.63
CA GLU A 6 50.40 -86.26 32.39
C GLU A 6 51.73 -85.84 33.04
N ALA A 7 51.95 -84.54 33.21
CA ALA A 7 52.69 -84.00 34.36
C ALA A 7 52.42 -82.48 34.51
N SER A 8 51.72 -82.16 35.59
CA SER A 8 51.68 -80.84 36.23
C SER A 8 53.07 -80.34 36.62
N GLY A 9 53.27 -79.03 36.57
CA GLY A 9 54.32 -78.31 37.30
C GLY A 9 53.69 -77.25 38.20
N GLU A 10 53.89 -77.41 39.51
CA GLU A 10 53.54 -76.51 40.63
C GLU A 10 54.16 -75.10 40.45
N VAL A 11 53.38 -74.03 40.62
CA VAL A 11 53.14 -73.22 41.85
C VAL A 11 54.38 -72.50 42.39
N ILE A 12 54.34 -71.17 42.31
CA ILE A 12 54.93 -70.27 43.30
C ILE A 12 53.85 -69.22 43.65
N VAL A 13 53.53 -69.12 44.94
CA VAL A 13 52.71 -68.08 45.56
C VAL A 13 53.58 -67.42 46.63
N GLU A 14 53.70 -66.09 46.61
CA GLU A 14 53.97 -65.25 47.78
C GLU A 14 52.80 -64.25 47.86
N GLU A 15 51.94 -64.32 48.89
CA GLU A 15 52.00 -63.56 50.17
C GLU A 15 52.14 -62.04 49.96
N GLY A 16 51.29 -61.15 50.47
CA GLY A 16 50.14 -61.26 51.35
C GLY A 16 49.62 -59.85 51.69
N THR A 17 48.38 -59.82 52.21
CA THR A 17 47.74 -58.77 53.03
C THR A 17 47.55 -57.35 52.47
N ASP A 18 46.29 -56.97 52.28
CA ASP A 18 45.63 -55.98 53.17
C ASP A 18 44.12 -56.04 52.92
N VAL A 19 43.32 -55.99 54.00
CA VAL A 19 41.85 -55.98 53.95
C VAL A 19 41.38 -54.53 53.99
N PRO A 20 40.67 -54.01 52.96
CA PRO A 20 39.98 -52.72 53.09
C PRO A 20 38.47 -52.87 52.92
N MET A 21 37.76 -52.51 53.99
CA MET A 21 36.51 -51.72 54.12
C MET A 21 35.34 -51.94 53.11
N PRO A 22 34.07 -51.89 53.58
CA PRO A 22 32.87 -52.22 52.81
C PRO A 22 32.73 -51.41 51.51
N GLU A 23 32.17 -52.07 50.51
CA GLU A 23 31.95 -51.55 49.16
C GLU A 23 31.35 -50.14 49.18
N PRO A 24 31.97 -49.15 48.52
CA PRO A 24 31.28 -47.91 48.24
C PRO A 24 30.04 -48.24 47.38
N MET A 25 28.90 -47.66 47.77
CA MET A 25 27.66 -47.70 46.99
C MET A 25 27.98 -47.44 45.51
N PRO A 26 27.35 -48.17 44.56
CA PRO A 26 27.67 -48.07 43.15
C PRO A 26 27.70 -46.60 42.73
N GLU A 27 28.85 -46.18 42.16
CA GLU A 27 29.00 -44.88 41.52
C GLU A 27 27.83 -44.70 40.55
N GLU A 28 27.14 -43.56 40.65
CA GLU A 28 26.12 -43.18 39.69
C GLU A 28 26.70 -43.33 38.28
N PRO A 29 25.98 -43.98 37.35
CA PRO A 29 26.52 -44.23 36.03
C PRO A 29 26.89 -42.89 35.40
N ASN A 30 28.17 -42.80 35.02
CA ASN A 30 28.71 -41.86 34.05
C ASN A 30 27.64 -41.56 33.00
N VAL A 31 27.44 -40.29 32.67
CA VAL A 31 26.49 -39.82 31.65
C VAL A 31 27.23 -39.67 30.31
N PRO A 32 27.29 -40.70 29.46
CA PRO A 32 27.61 -40.51 28.06
C PRO A 32 26.35 -40.71 27.22
N GLY A 33 25.95 -39.62 26.56
CA GLY A 33 25.18 -39.67 25.32
C GLY A 33 23.68 -39.60 25.49
N ASP A 34 23.19 -38.41 25.85
CA ASP A 34 21.81 -38.00 25.61
C ASP A 34 21.60 -37.88 24.08
N LYS A 35 21.39 -39.03 23.43
CA LYS A 35 21.00 -39.17 22.03
C LYS A 35 20.02 -40.34 21.90
N GLU A 36 18.91 -40.24 22.61
CA GLU A 36 17.69 -40.80 22.07
C GLU A 36 16.56 -39.81 22.30
N ASN A 37 16.00 -39.37 21.19
CA ASN A 37 15.09 -38.25 21.09
C ASN A 37 13.76 -38.61 21.74
N VAL A 38 13.60 -38.32 23.04
CA VAL A 38 12.31 -38.39 23.76
C VAL A 38 11.66 -37.00 23.84
N PHE A 39 11.89 -36.18 22.82
CA PHE A 39 10.99 -35.10 22.48
C PHE A 39 10.41 -35.42 21.11
N GLU A 40 9.37 -36.25 21.11
CA GLU A 40 8.29 -36.10 20.15
C GLU A 40 7.69 -34.71 20.40
N LYS A 41 8.35 -33.68 19.87
CA LYS A 41 7.90 -32.29 19.93
C LYS A 41 6.78 -32.10 18.93
N GLY A 42 5.69 -32.82 19.16
CA GLY A 42 4.39 -32.56 18.60
C GLY A 42 3.74 -31.39 19.33
N GLU A 43 4.28 -30.18 19.14
CA GLU A 43 3.51 -28.96 19.31
C GLU A 43 3.89 -28.01 18.18
N GLU A 44 3.01 -27.99 17.20
CA GLU A 44 3.12 -27.38 15.89
C GLU A 44 3.41 -25.86 15.97
N PRO A 45 4.56 -25.37 15.48
CA PRO A 45 4.81 -23.94 15.26
C PRO A 45 4.06 -23.38 14.04
N LEU A 46 3.10 -24.14 13.49
CA LEU A 46 2.51 -23.93 12.16
C LEU A 46 1.41 -22.87 12.14
N THR A 47 0.76 -22.60 13.27
CA THR A 47 -0.42 -21.71 13.33
C THR A 47 -0.05 -20.23 13.17
N ILE A 48 1.03 -19.75 13.78
CA ILE A 48 1.42 -18.33 13.65
C ILE A 48 1.94 -18.03 12.24
N THR A 49 2.76 -18.93 11.68
CA THR A 49 3.28 -18.75 10.32
C THR A 49 2.16 -18.83 9.28
N SER A 50 1.21 -19.76 9.42
CA SER A 50 0.06 -19.87 8.52
C SER A 50 -0.87 -18.64 8.61
N LEU A 51 -1.27 -18.19 9.79
CA LEU A 51 -2.09 -16.97 9.95
C LEU A 51 -1.40 -15.72 9.36
N ASN A 52 -0.09 -15.56 9.56
CA ASN A 52 0.67 -14.47 8.96
C ASN A 52 0.73 -14.58 7.44
N ASN A 53 0.79 -15.80 6.87
CA ASN A 53 0.76 -15.99 5.43
C ASN A 53 -0.62 -15.66 4.85
N LEU A 54 -1.72 -16.06 5.51
CA LEU A 54 -3.07 -15.68 5.09
C LEU A 54 -3.28 -14.17 5.12
N VAL A 55 -2.82 -13.48 6.18
CA VAL A 55 -2.90 -12.01 6.26
C VAL A 55 -2.06 -11.35 5.18
N LYS A 56 -0.84 -11.83 4.93
CA LYS A 56 0.02 -11.32 3.85
C LYS A 56 -0.60 -11.51 2.47
N GLU A 57 -1.22 -12.65 2.21
CA GLU A 57 -1.93 -12.91 0.95
C GLU A 57 -3.12 -11.98 0.78
N ALA A 58 -3.91 -11.76 1.85
CA ALA A 58 -5.03 -10.82 1.84
C ALA A 58 -4.58 -9.37 1.63
N ASP A 59 -3.49 -8.94 2.29
CA ASP A 59 -2.90 -7.61 2.11
C ASP A 59 -2.36 -7.43 0.69
N GLN A 60 -1.73 -8.45 0.13
CA GLN A 60 -1.25 -8.43 -1.25
C GLN A 60 -2.42 -8.30 -2.24
N ALA A 61 -3.50 -9.05 -2.03
CA ALA A 61 -4.72 -8.94 -2.84
C ALA A 61 -5.35 -7.53 -2.73
N ASN A 62 -5.47 -6.99 -1.52
CA ASN A 62 -5.96 -5.63 -1.29
C ASN A 62 -5.07 -4.57 -1.96
N ARG A 63 -3.76 -4.74 -1.92
CA ARG A 63 -2.81 -3.83 -2.58
C ARG A 63 -2.98 -3.84 -4.09
N ILE A 64 -3.14 -5.02 -4.71
CA ILE A 64 -3.42 -5.14 -6.13
C ILE A 64 -4.74 -4.45 -6.48
N MET A 65 -5.79 -4.69 -5.71
CA MET A 65 -7.10 -4.03 -5.90
C MET A 65 -7.00 -2.51 -5.77
N THR A 66 -6.24 -2.01 -4.80
CA THR A 66 -5.99 -0.57 -4.60
C THR A 66 -5.29 0.05 -5.81
N VAL A 67 -4.27 -0.62 -6.36
CA VAL A 67 -3.57 -0.13 -7.56
C VAL A 67 -4.48 -0.14 -8.78
N LEU A 68 -5.29 -1.19 -8.96
CA LEU A 68 -6.25 -1.27 -10.06
C LEU A 68 -7.31 -0.16 -9.98
N LEU A 69 -7.93 0.03 -8.81
CA LEU A 69 -8.90 1.10 -8.57
C LEU A 69 -8.26 2.49 -8.73
N GLY A 70 -7.03 2.67 -8.25
CA GLY A 70 -6.25 3.89 -8.44
C GLY A 70 -5.98 4.18 -9.92
N GLY A 71 -5.66 3.16 -10.71
CA GLY A 71 -5.49 3.27 -12.16
C GLY A 71 -6.78 3.68 -12.87
N ILE A 72 -7.90 3.05 -12.53
CA ILE A 72 -9.22 3.42 -13.07
C ILE A 72 -9.55 4.87 -12.69
N ALA A 73 -9.33 5.26 -11.44
CA ALA A 73 -9.55 6.62 -10.98
C ALA A 73 -8.67 7.64 -11.74
N ALA A 74 -7.41 7.31 -12.02
CA ALA A 74 -6.52 8.17 -12.80
C ALA A 74 -6.99 8.34 -14.26
N VAL A 75 -7.45 7.26 -14.90
CA VAL A 75 -8.01 7.35 -16.26
C VAL A 75 -9.32 8.16 -16.26
N SER A 76 -10.21 7.93 -15.30
CA SER A 76 -11.43 8.73 -15.15
C SER A 76 -11.12 10.21 -14.92
N LEU A 77 -10.08 10.51 -14.15
CA LEU A 77 -9.60 11.87 -13.92
C LEU A 77 -9.09 12.51 -15.20
N LEU A 78 -8.33 11.78 -16.03
CA LEU A 78 -7.87 12.27 -17.33
C LEU A 78 -9.04 12.58 -18.26
N VAL A 79 -9.98 11.64 -18.41
CA VAL A 79 -11.14 11.84 -19.30
C VAL A 79 -12.04 12.97 -18.80
N GLY A 80 -12.29 13.05 -17.49
CA GLY A 80 -13.03 14.16 -16.88
C GLY A 80 -12.32 15.50 -17.06
N GLY A 81 -11.00 15.52 -16.89
CA GLY A 81 -10.16 16.70 -17.09
C GLY A 81 -10.16 17.21 -18.53
N ILE A 82 -10.11 16.32 -19.51
CA ILE A 82 -10.27 16.67 -20.93
C ILE A 82 -11.65 17.30 -21.18
N GLY A 83 -12.70 16.76 -20.53
CA GLY A 83 -14.05 17.35 -20.58
C GLY A 83 -14.10 18.77 -20.02
N ILE A 84 -13.50 19.00 -18.85
CA ILE A 84 -13.41 20.33 -18.22
C ILE A 84 -12.66 21.30 -19.14
N MET A 85 -11.51 20.88 -19.67
CA MET A 85 -10.74 21.67 -20.63
C MET A 85 -11.58 22.06 -21.85
N ASN A 86 -12.33 21.10 -22.42
CA ASN A 86 -13.15 21.35 -23.60
C ASN A 86 -14.29 22.34 -23.32
N ILE A 87 -15.02 22.15 -22.22
CA ILE A 87 -16.09 23.08 -21.82
C ILE A 87 -15.52 24.48 -21.61
N MET A 88 -14.35 24.59 -20.98
CA MET A 88 -13.71 25.88 -20.75
C MET A 88 -13.22 26.54 -22.03
N LEU A 89 -12.67 25.78 -22.99
CA LEU A 89 -12.30 26.31 -24.31
C LEU A 89 -13.52 26.83 -25.07
N VAL A 90 -14.61 26.06 -25.09
CA VAL A 90 -15.86 26.48 -25.72
C VAL A 90 -16.39 27.76 -25.08
N ALA A 91 -16.46 27.82 -23.75
CA ALA A 91 -16.93 29.00 -23.02
C ALA A 91 -16.08 30.26 -23.30
N VAL A 92 -14.75 30.10 -23.47
CA VAL A 92 -13.86 31.19 -23.88
C VAL A 92 -14.19 31.68 -25.29
N THR A 93 -14.43 30.76 -26.22
CA THR A 93 -14.75 31.09 -27.62
C THR A 93 -16.16 31.65 -27.82
N GLU A 94 -17.07 31.46 -26.86
CA GLU A 94 -18.38 32.13 -26.85
C GLU A 94 -18.25 33.55 -26.31
N ARG A 95 -17.47 33.75 -25.23
CA ARG A 95 -17.27 35.05 -24.58
C ARG A 95 -16.15 35.90 -25.21
N THR A 96 -15.55 35.46 -26.33
CA THR A 96 -14.43 36.15 -27.00
C THR A 96 -14.67 37.62 -27.29
N SER A 97 -15.89 37.99 -27.69
CA SER A 97 -16.26 39.38 -28.02
C SER A 97 -16.18 40.28 -26.78
N GLU A 98 -16.71 39.83 -25.65
CA GLU A 98 -16.63 40.57 -24.37
C GLU A 98 -15.19 40.72 -23.90
N ILE A 99 -14.39 39.66 -24.03
CA ILE A 99 -12.97 39.64 -23.66
C ILE A 99 -12.19 40.66 -24.53
N GLY A 100 -12.50 40.73 -25.82
CA GLY A 100 -11.91 41.68 -26.76
C GLY A 100 -12.21 43.13 -26.39
N VAL A 101 -13.46 43.44 -26.02
CA VAL A 101 -13.86 44.78 -25.57
C VAL A 101 -13.14 45.16 -24.27
N ARG A 102 -13.06 44.25 -23.29
CA ARG A 102 -12.32 44.49 -22.04
C ARG A 102 -10.83 44.75 -22.29
N ARG A 103 -10.23 44.01 -23.23
CA ARG A 103 -8.84 44.24 -23.65
C ARG A 103 -8.63 45.58 -24.34
N ALA A 104 -9.57 46.00 -25.20
CA ALA A 104 -9.50 47.29 -25.87
C ALA A 104 -9.58 48.46 -24.87
N LEU A 105 -10.27 48.26 -23.74
CA LEU A 105 -10.35 49.21 -22.63
C LEU A 105 -9.13 49.16 -21.68
N GLY A 106 -8.14 48.31 -21.96
CA GLY A 106 -6.87 48.26 -21.22
C GLY A 106 -6.73 47.12 -20.19
N ALA A 107 -7.62 46.13 -20.18
CA ALA A 107 -7.46 44.96 -19.31
C ALA A 107 -6.15 44.19 -19.63
N LYS A 108 -5.38 43.86 -18.60
CA LYS A 108 -4.10 43.15 -18.78
C LYS A 108 -4.34 41.67 -19.06
N LYS A 109 -3.34 41.01 -19.68
CA LYS A 109 -3.40 39.55 -19.92
C LYS A 109 -3.58 38.78 -18.60
N GLU A 110 -2.93 39.26 -17.54
CA GLU A 110 -2.93 38.67 -16.21
C GLU A 110 -4.31 38.69 -15.57
N ASP A 111 -5.08 39.77 -15.74
CA ASP A 111 -6.44 39.89 -15.18
C ASP A 111 -7.36 38.80 -15.75
N LEU A 112 -7.27 38.58 -17.07
CA LEU A 112 -8.01 37.51 -17.76
C LEU A 112 -7.54 36.13 -17.29
N LEU A 113 -6.22 35.92 -17.21
CA LEU A 113 -5.64 34.65 -16.77
C LEU A 113 -6.15 34.27 -15.37
N ILE A 114 -6.12 35.20 -14.42
CA ILE A 114 -6.61 35.00 -13.05
C ILE A 114 -8.10 34.72 -13.04
N GLN A 115 -8.91 35.38 -13.87
CA GLN A 115 -10.34 35.13 -13.96
C GLN A 115 -10.64 33.67 -14.37
N PHE A 116 -9.97 33.17 -15.41
CA PHE A 116 -10.17 31.79 -15.88
C PHE A 116 -9.61 30.75 -14.91
N LEU A 117 -8.46 31.04 -14.27
CA LEU A 117 -7.92 30.18 -13.22
C LEU A 117 -8.87 30.09 -12.02
N LEU A 118 -9.47 31.21 -11.61
CA LEU A 118 -10.49 31.21 -10.57
C LEU A 118 -11.72 30.41 -11.00
N GLU A 119 -12.17 30.53 -12.24
CA GLU A 119 -13.28 29.70 -12.77
C GLU A 119 -12.96 28.20 -12.67
N ALA A 120 -11.73 27.80 -13.02
CA ALA A 120 -11.26 26.41 -12.85
C ALA A 120 -11.27 25.97 -11.37
N VAL A 121 -10.78 26.82 -10.46
CA VAL A 121 -10.78 26.55 -9.02
C VAL A 121 -12.21 26.42 -8.48
N TYR A 122 -13.12 27.30 -8.89
CA TYR A 122 -14.53 27.23 -8.49
C TYR A 122 -15.18 25.92 -8.93
N VAL A 123 -14.98 25.52 -10.19
CA VAL A 123 -15.48 24.24 -10.72
C VAL A 123 -14.90 23.06 -9.92
N SER A 124 -13.61 23.13 -9.58
CA SER A 124 -12.92 22.10 -8.79
C SER A 124 -13.46 21.97 -7.37
N ILE A 125 -13.72 23.10 -6.70
CA ILE A 125 -14.28 23.14 -5.35
C ILE A 125 -15.69 22.55 -5.37
N ILE A 126 -16.53 22.97 -6.31
CA ILE A 126 -17.90 22.44 -6.46
C ILE A 126 -17.85 20.94 -6.71
N GLY A 127 -17.01 20.49 -7.65
CA GLY A 127 -16.82 19.08 -7.96
C GLY A 127 -16.32 18.28 -6.76
N CYS A 128 -15.42 18.85 -5.95
CA CYS A 128 -14.91 18.22 -4.74
C CYS A 128 -16.00 18.07 -3.67
N VAL A 129 -16.76 19.12 -3.39
CA VAL A 129 -17.89 19.07 -2.44
C VAL A 129 -18.92 18.03 -2.89
N VAL A 130 -19.33 18.07 -4.15
CA VAL A 130 -20.29 17.11 -4.72
C VAL A 130 -19.72 15.69 -4.67
N GLY A 131 -18.45 15.50 -5.03
CA GLY A 131 -17.78 14.21 -5.00
C GLY A 131 -17.69 13.60 -3.60
N ILE A 132 -17.35 14.40 -2.58
CA ILE A 132 -17.32 13.95 -1.18
C ILE A 132 -18.72 13.56 -0.71
N LEU A 133 -19.74 14.37 -1.01
CA LEU A 133 -21.13 14.08 -0.64
C LEU A 133 -21.64 12.80 -1.31
N LEU A 134 -21.40 12.64 -2.61
CA LEU A 134 -21.78 11.43 -3.35
C LEU A 134 -21.01 10.20 -2.85
N GLY A 135 -19.72 10.34 -2.53
CA GLY A 135 -18.91 9.28 -1.95
C GLY A 135 -19.43 8.83 -0.58
N ALA A 136 -19.73 9.78 0.30
CA ALA A 136 -20.32 9.50 1.61
C ALA A 136 -21.71 8.84 1.49
N TRP A 137 -22.52 9.31 0.54
CA TRP A 137 -23.82 8.71 0.24
C TRP A 137 -23.69 7.27 -0.29
N ALA A 138 -22.75 7.03 -1.19
CA ALA A 138 -22.47 5.69 -1.73
C ALA A 138 -22.01 4.72 -0.63
N VAL A 139 -21.14 5.16 0.29
CA VAL A 139 -20.72 4.36 1.45
C VAL A 139 -21.92 4.01 2.34
N SER A 140 -22.80 4.97 2.62
CA SER A 140 -24.02 4.74 3.41
C SER A 140 -24.96 3.73 2.72
N LEU A 141 -25.07 3.78 1.39
CA LEU A 141 -25.89 2.84 0.63
C LEU A 141 -25.32 1.42 0.66
N VAL A 142 -24.01 1.28 0.45
CA VAL A 142 -23.30 -0.01 0.43
C VAL A 142 -23.26 -0.65 1.82
N SER A 143 -23.20 0.17 2.88
CA SER A 143 -23.25 -0.31 4.27
C SER A 143 -24.52 -1.09 4.60
N LYS A 144 -25.65 -0.79 3.93
CA LYS A 144 -26.90 -1.56 4.09
C LYS A 144 -26.80 -3.01 3.60
N TYR A 145 -25.85 -3.29 2.71
CA TYR A 145 -25.60 -4.62 2.15
C TYR A 145 -24.52 -5.41 2.92
N GLY A 146 -24.10 -4.92 4.09
CA GLY A 146 -23.13 -5.61 4.96
C GLY A 146 -21.65 -5.31 4.66
N LEU A 147 -21.36 -4.44 3.68
CA LEU A 147 -20.00 -3.99 3.40
C LEU A 147 -19.69 -2.74 4.25
N THR A 148 -18.85 -2.90 5.27
CA THR A 148 -18.42 -1.78 6.12
C THR A 148 -17.26 -1.05 5.46
N ALA A 149 -17.51 0.15 4.93
CA ALA A 149 -16.49 1.04 4.41
C ALA A 149 -16.32 2.26 5.33
N ILE A 150 -15.07 2.57 5.67
CA ILE A 150 -14.73 3.66 6.59
C ILE A 150 -14.19 4.84 5.77
N VAL A 151 -14.80 6.00 5.91
CA VAL A 151 -14.30 7.26 5.32
C VAL A 151 -13.32 7.89 6.31
N SER A 152 -12.03 7.88 5.96
CA SER A 152 -10.99 8.51 6.78
C SER A 152 -10.78 9.98 6.40
N LEU A 153 -10.39 10.81 7.38
CA LEU A 153 -10.03 12.21 7.15
C LEU A 153 -8.85 12.35 6.17
N ASP A 154 -7.88 11.44 6.21
CA ASP A 154 -6.73 11.47 5.32
C ASP A 154 -7.11 11.16 3.86
N SER A 155 -8.06 10.24 3.64
CA SER A 155 -8.62 10.00 2.30
C SER A 155 -9.29 11.24 1.72
N ILE A 156 -10.04 11.98 2.53
CA ILE A 156 -10.68 13.23 2.11
C ILE A 156 -9.62 14.27 1.75
N ARG A 157 -8.58 14.45 2.56
CA ARG A 157 -7.48 15.40 2.29
C ARG A 157 -6.78 15.09 0.97
N ILE A 158 -6.46 13.82 0.72
CA ILE A 158 -5.83 13.39 -0.53
C ILE A 158 -6.77 13.64 -1.72
N ALA A 159 -8.06 13.32 -1.58
CA ALA A 159 -9.04 13.55 -2.64
C ALA A 159 -9.18 15.04 -3.00
N VAL A 160 -9.26 15.92 -1.99
CA VAL A 160 -9.31 17.38 -2.16
C VAL A 160 -8.05 17.87 -2.87
N PHE A 161 -6.88 17.40 -2.44
CA PHE A 161 -5.61 17.79 -3.06
C PHE A 161 -5.51 17.39 -4.53
N VAL A 162 -5.91 16.15 -4.85
CA VAL A 162 -5.94 15.65 -6.24
C VAL A 162 -6.97 16.43 -7.07
N ALA A 163 -8.15 16.71 -6.53
CA ALA A 163 -9.19 17.48 -7.22
C ALA A 163 -8.72 18.90 -7.55
N LEU A 164 -8.17 19.63 -6.58
CA LEU A 164 -7.67 20.98 -6.79
C LEU A 164 -6.50 21.01 -7.79
N THR A 165 -5.55 20.09 -7.63
CA THR A 165 -4.38 20.01 -8.51
C THR A 165 -4.80 19.70 -9.94
N SER A 166 -5.67 18.71 -10.14
CA SER A 166 -6.15 18.32 -11.46
C SER A 166 -6.94 19.44 -12.14
N GLY A 167 -7.86 20.09 -11.44
CA GLY A 167 -8.63 21.20 -12.01
C GLY A 167 -7.77 22.40 -12.37
N LEU A 168 -6.73 22.69 -11.58
CA LEU A 168 -5.73 23.70 -11.94
C LEU A 168 -4.95 23.29 -13.20
N LEU A 169 -4.46 22.05 -13.26
CA LEU A 169 -3.72 21.53 -14.42
C LEU A 169 -4.53 21.59 -15.72
N PHE A 170 -5.79 21.16 -15.68
CA PHE A 170 -6.66 21.19 -16.87
C PHE A 170 -7.20 22.61 -17.19
N GLY A 171 -7.28 23.51 -16.21
CA GLY A 171 -7.72 24.90 -16.38
C GLY A 171 -6.63 25.87 -16.86
N VAL A 172 -5.35 25.57 -16.64
CA VAL A 172 -4.23 26.44 -17.07
C VAL A 172 -4.19 26.58 -18.59
N TYR A 173 -4.36 25.49 -19.34
CA TYR A 173 -4.34 25.54 -20.81
C TYR A 173 -5.38 26.50 -21.40
N PRO A 174 -6.70 26.36 -21.10
CA PRO A 174 -7.71 27.28 -21.61
C PRO A 174 -7.52 28.71 -21.07
N ALA A 175 -7.06 28.89 -19.83
CA ALA A 175 -6.76 30.21 -19.28
C ALA A 175 -5.67 30.95 -20.08
N ILE A 176 -4.59 30.23 -20.45
CA ILE A 176 -3.53 30.79 -21.31
C ILE A 176 -4.09 31.14 -22.67
N ASN A 177 -4.84 30.22 -23.30
CA ASN A 177 -5.44 30.44 -24.61
C ASN A 177 -6.32 31.71 -24.60
N ALA A 178 -7.22 31.81 -23.62
CA ALA A 178 -8.10 32.96 -23.45
C ALA A 178 -7.35 34.28 -23.22
N SER A 179 -6.31 34.23 -22.38
CA SER A 179 -5.48 35.41 -22.10
C SER A 179 -4.63 35.84 -23.30
N SER A 180 -4.54 35.07 -24.38
CA SER A 180 -3.72 35.40 -25.54
C SER A 180 -4.49 36.04 -26.71
N LEU A 181 -5.83 35.97 -26.71
CA LEU A 181 -6.73 36.42 -27.79
C LEU A 181 -6.54 37.90 -28.22
N PRO A 182 -6.09 38.18 -29.45
CA PRO A 182 -5.92 39.54 -29.98
C PRO A 182 -7.24 40.33 -30.04
N PRO A 183 -7.24 41.64 -29.70
CA PRO A 183 -8.45 42.49 -29.74
C PRO A 183 -9.08 42.60 -31.13
N VAL A 184 -8.24 42.53 -32.18
CA VAL A 184 -8.65 42.70 -33.58
C VAL A 184 -9.48 41.51 -34.08
N GLU A 185 -9.19 40.29 -33.61
CA GLU A 185 -9.95 39.09 -33.96
C GLU A 185 -11.33 39.07 -33.30
N ALA A 186 -11.48 39.68 -32.12
CA ALA A 186 -12.77 39.79 -31.43
C ALA A 186 -13.76 40.73 -32.13
N LEU A 187 -13.27 41.76 -32.85
CA LEU A 187 -14.11 42.72 -33.58
C LEU A 187 -14.48 42.25 -34.99
N LYS A 188 -13.64 41.40 -35.61
CA LYS A 188 -13.83 40.92 -36.98
C LYS A 188 -14.85 39.78 -37.12
N ARG A 189 -15.33 39.23 -35.99
CA ARG A 189 -16.27 38.10 -35.92
C ARG A 189 -17.74 38.53 -35.83
N GLN A 190 -18.04 39.80 -36.09
CA GLN A 190 -19.39 40.31 -36.34
C GLN A 190 -19.69 40.32 -37.83
#